data_AF-A0A1H1AIU6-F1
#
_entry.id   AF-A0A1H1AIU6-F1
#
_cell.length_a   1.000
_cell.length_b   1.000
_cell.length_c   1.000
_cell.angle_alpha   90.00
_cell.angle_beta   90.00
_cell.angle_gamma   90.00
#
_symmetry.space_group_name_H-M   'P 1'
#
loop_
_entity.id
_entity.type
_entity.pdbx_description
1 polymer ?
#
loop_
_entity_poly.entity_id
_entity_poly.type
_entity_poly.pdbx_seq_one_letter_code
_entity_poly.pdbx_strand_id
1 'polypeptide(L)'
;MSTAQLSRIARHALLAVGLAGALAASSAHAASATDDTALPVPHHVAFDTTSAQSEAVVQTARRYAAFWNTGDEAWAKLALSPEFVDRTLPDGRPQGPQGPLTASKGFRAAVPDLHAEIDDLVVAGDRASVHLHFYGHFTGQFQNLQGSGQKVDFQAFDLYRVKDGRIVENWHLEDNLTLLKQLGAIKP
;
A
#
# COMPACT_ATOMS: atom_id res chain seq x y z
N MET A 1 -74.96 -3.53 54.91
CA MET A 1 -75.17 -4.93 54.48
C MET A 1 -74.60 -5.07 53.08
N SER A 2 -73.68 -6.02 52.90
CA SER A 2 -73.25 -6.70 51.66
C SER A 2 -73.08 -5.90 50.37
N THR A 3 -71.85 -5.85 49.85
CA THR A 3 -71.58 -5.59 48.43
C THR A 3 -70.80 -6.75 47.83
N ALA A 4 -71.50 -7.55 47.03
CA ALA A 4 -70.93 -8.53 46.12
C ALA A 4 -71.55 -8.35 44.72
N GLN A 5 -70.77 -8.75 43.72
CA GLN A 5 -71.11 -9.01 42.30
C GLN A 5 -70.93 -7.87 41.25
N LEU A 6 -69.80 -7.99 40.54
CA LEU A 6 -69.66 -8.33 39.11
C LEU A 6 -70.54 -7.58 38.08
N SER A 7 -69.89 -6.85 37.18
CA SER A 7 -70.24 -6.87 35.74
C SER A 7 -69.04 -6.53 34.85
N ARG A 8 -68.97 -7.25 33.73
CA ARG A 8 -68.04 -7.11 32.60
C ARG A 8 -68.28 -5.81 31.84
N ILE A 9 -67.29 -5.29 31.12
CA ILE A 9 -67.42 -4.84 29.71
C ILE A 9 -66.02 -4.66 29.08
N ALA A 10 -65.89 -5.21 27.87
CA ALA A 10 -64.73 -5.20 26.99
C ALA A 10 -64.45 -3.82 26.37
N ARG A 11 -63.18 -3.49 26.11
CA ARG A 11 -62.79 -2.42 25.18
C ARG A 11 -61.43 -2.69 24.50
N HIS A 12 -61.54 -2.84 23.17
CA HIS A 12 -60.63 -2.39 22.10
C HIS A 12 -59.37 -3.20 21.78
N ALA A 13 -59.44 -3.77 20.57
CA ALA A 13 -58.32 -4.18 19.74
C ALA A 13 -57.45 -2.97 19.36
N LEU A 14 -56.13 -3.16 19.34
CA LEU A 14 -55.20 -2.35 18.58
C LEU A 14 -54.10 -3.26 18.01
N LEU A 15 -53.96 -3.19 16.69
CA LEU A 15 -52.84 -3.74 15.93
C LEU A 15 -51.53 -3.16 16.46
N ALA A 16 -50.53 -4.02 16.68
CA ALA A 16 -49.13 -3.59 16.73
C ALA A 16 -48.33 -4.47 15.76
N VAL A 17 -47.65 -3.74 14.89
CA VAL A 17 -46.93 -4.15 13.69
C VAL A 17 -45.73 -5.04 14.02
N GLY A 18 -45.50 -6.06 13.18
CA GLY A 18 -44.32 -6.92 13.26
C GLY A 18 -43.04 -6.13 13.04
N LEU A 19 -42.07 -6.32 13.93
CA LEU A 19 -40.72 -5.82 13.74
C LEU A 19 -39.80 -7.02 13.45
N ALA A 20 -39.50 -7.21 12.18
CA ALA A 20 -38.39 -8.03 11.71
C ALA A 20 -37.09 -7.33 12.11
N GLY A 21 -36.42 -7.82 13.15
CA GLY A 21 -35.04 -7.46 13.47
C GLY A 21 -34.09 -8.42 12.78
N ALA A 22 -33.73 -8.14 11.52
CA ALA A 22 -32.60 -8.81 10.89
C ALA A 22 -31.33 -8.41 11.65
N LEU A 23 -30.67 -9.38 12.26
CA LEU A 23 -29.29 -9.25 12.73
C LEU A 23 -28.40 -9.02 11.51
N ALA A 24 -28.22 -7.75 11.13
CA ALA A 24 -27.15 -7.35 10.25
C ALA A 24 -25.84 -7.60 11.01
N ALA A 25 -25.20 -8.73 10.72
CA ALA A 25 -23.82 -8.93 11.06
C ALA A 25 -23.02 -7.81 10.37
N SER A 26 -22.62 -6.81 11.13
CA SER A 26 -21.59 -5.87 10.70
C SER A 26 -20.30 -6.68 10.55
N SER A 27 -20.04 -7.13 9.32
CA SER A 27 -18.71 -7.57 8.92
C SER A 27 -17.81 -6.34 8.89
N ALA A 28 -17.34 -5.96 10.09
CA ALA A 28 -16.10 -5.23 10.20
C ALA A 28 -15.07 -6.05 9.44
N HIS A 29 -14.63 -5.56 8.28
CA HIS A 29 -13.45 -6.05 7.60
C HIS A 29 -12.31 -5.99 8.61
N ALA A 30 -12.00 -7.12 9.24
CA ALA A 30 -10.73 -7.29 9.89
C ALA A 30 -9.70 -7.02 8.80
N ALA A 31 -8.94 -5.92 8.93
CA ALA A 31 -7.77 -5.69 8.12
C ALA A 31 -6.97 -6.98 8.13
N SER A 32 -6.77 -7.59 6.96
CA SER A 32 -5.89 -8.74 6.82
C SER A 32 -4.59 -8.38 7.53
N ALA A 33 -4.29 -9.07 8.62
CA ALA A 33 -3.02 -8.95 9.31
C ALA A 33 -1.98 -9.40 8.29
N THR A 34 -1.35 -8.42 7.63
CA THR A 34 -0.52 -8.68 6.48
C THR A 34 0.70 -9.44 6.99
N ASP A 35 0.92 -10.65 6.45
CA ASP A 35 1.97 -11.54 6.94
C ASP A 35 3.32 -11.08 6.43
N ASP A 36 4.15 -10.54 7.33
CA ASP A 36 5.47 -10.03 7.00
C ASP A 36 6.46 -11.14 6.57
N THR A 37 6.11 -12.42 6.69
CA THR A 37 6.98 -13.52 6.24
C THR A 37 7.19 -13.52 4.72
N ALA A 38 6.26 -12.94 3.96
CA ALA A 38 6.30 -12.86 2.50
C ALA A 38 6.96 -11.57 1.96
N LEU A 39 7.53 -10.72 2.81
CA LEU A 39 8.17 -9.49 2.38
C LEU A 39 9.44 -9.74 1.55
N PRO A 40 9.70 -8.94 0.49
CA PRO A 40 10.96 -9.00 -0.26
C PRO A 40 12.17 -9.03 0.67
N VAL A 41 13.10 -9.95 0.38
CA VAL A 41 14.33 -10.13 1.15
C VAL A 41 15.45 -9.40 0.42
N PRO A 42 16.15 -8.45 1.06
CA PRO A 42 17.30 -7.80 0.44
C PRO A 42 18.39 -8.80 0.07
N HIS A 43 18.96 -8.67 -1.14
CA HIS A 43 20.14 -9.46 -1.53
C HIS A 43 21.37 -9.10 -0.69
N HIS A 44 21.51 -7.80 -0.38
CA HIS A 44 22.53 -7.27 0.50
C HIS A 44 21.91 -6.39 1.57
N VAL A 45 22.40 -6.54 2.80
CA VAL A 45 21.93 -5.76 3.94
C VAL A 45 23.09 -5.31 4.81
N ALA A 46 23.10 -4.03 5.19
CA ALA A 46 24.09 -3.45 6.10
C ALA A 46 23.39 -2.55 7.13
N PHE A 47 23.44 -2.95 8.40
CA PHE A 47 22.86 -2.18 9.51
C PHE A 47 23.51 -2.57 10.84
N ASP A 48 23.38 -1.69 11.83
CA ASP A 48 23.75 -2.02 13.21
C ASP A 48 22.68 -2.97 13.80
N THR A 49 23.04 -4.24 13.94
CA THR A 49 22.16 -5.30 14.45
C THR A 49 21.87 -5.19 15.95
N THR A 50 22.52 -4.27 16.66
CA THR A 50 22.29 -4.08 18.11
C THR A 50 21.14 -3.13 18.42
N SER A 51 20.58 -2.49 17.39
CA SER A 51 19.58 -1.43 17.50
C SER A 51 18.17 -1.95 17.11
N ALA A 52 17.25 -2.00 18.08
CA ALA A 52 15.84 -2.32 17.83
C ALA A 52 15.17 -1.33 16.86
N GLN A 53 15.65 -0.09 16.82
CA GLN A 53 15.22 0.89 15.83
C GLN A 53 15.60 0.46 14.41
N SER A 54 16.80 -0.09 14.22
CA SER A 54 17.28 -0.53 12.91
C SER A 54 16.47 -1.71 12.37
N GLU A 55 16.05 -2.64 13.23
CA GLU A 55 15.13 -3.72 12.84
C GLU A 55 13.78 -3.18 12.36
N ALA A 56 13.20 -2.22 13.09
CA ALA A 56 11.95 -1.59 12.69
C ALA A 56 12.08 -0.85 11.35
N VAL A 57 13.20 -0.14 11.13
CA VAL A 57 13.48 0.54 9.86
C VAL A 57 13.61 -0.45 8.70
N VAL A 58 14.31 -1.56 8.90
CA VAL A 58 14.43 -2.65 7.90
C VAL A 58 13.05 -3.21 7.56
N GLN A 59 12.22 -3.51 8.56
CA GLN A 59 10.87 -4.04 8.34
C GLN A 59 10.00 -3.06 7.56
N THR A 60 10.03 -1.77 7.90
CA THR A 60 9.27 -0.73 7.19
C THR A 60 9.73 -0.58 5.74
N ALA A 61 11.03 -0.59 5.46
CA ALA A 61 11.57 -0.54 4.10
C ALA A 61 11.11 -1.75 3.27
N ARG A 62 11.15 -2.95 3.85
CA ARG A 62 10.69 -4.19 3.19
C ARG A 62 9.19 -4.19 2.90
N ARG A 63 8.36 -3.65 3.80
CA ARG A 63 6.92 -3.45 3.54
C ARG A 63 6.69 -2.51 2.37
N TYR A 64 7.44 -1.42 2.27
CA TYR A 64 7.27 -0.51 1.15
C TYR A 64 7.74 -1.13 -0.19
N ALA A 65 8.81 -1.92 -0.18
CA ALA A 65 9.18 -2.73 -1.34
C ALA A 65 8.11 -3.76 -1.71
N ALA A 66 7.44 -4.40 -0.73
CA ALA A 66 6.33 -5.31 -1.00
C ALA A 66 5.15 -4.60 -1.70
N PHE A 67 4.86 -3.36 -1.33
CA PHE A 67 3.90 -2.53 -2.07
C PHE A 67 4.32 -2.36 -3.53
N TRP A 68 5.59 -2.02 -3.78
CA TRP A 68 6.09 -1.86 -5.14
C TRP A 68 6.13 -3.17 -5.93
N ASN A 69 6.35 -4.31 -5.29
CA ASN A 69 6.36 -5.64 -5.93
C ASN A 69 4.97 -6.18 -6.23
N THR A 70 3.99 -5.94 -5.36
CA THR A 70 2.63 -6.53 -5.46
C THR A 70 1.56 -5.58 -5.97
N GLY A 71 1.73 -4.28 -5.75
CA GLY A 71 0.69 -3.27 -5.96
C GLY A 71 -0.40 -3.25 -4.87
N ASP A 72 -0.30 -4.09 -3.83
CA ASP A 72 -1.28 -4.12 -2.74
C ASP A 72 -1.11 -2.89 -1.82
N GLU A 73 -2.13 -2.05 -1.80
CA GLU A 73 -2.16 -0.82 -1.01
C GLU A 73 -2.04 -1.06 0.50
N ALA A 74 -2.37 -2.27 1.00
CA ALA A 74 -2.22 -2.60 2.42
C ALA A 74 -0.77 -2.41 2.87
N TRP A 75 0.19 -2.80 2.03
CA TRP A 75 1.61 -2.61 2.32
C TRP A 75 2.03 -1.15 2.38
N ALA A 76 1.52 -0.31 1.47
CA ALA A 76 1.77 1.14 1.52
C ALA A 76 1.15 1.76 2.78
N LYS A 77 -0.06 1.32 3.17
CA LYS A 77 -0.74 1.77 4.39
C LYS A 77 0.00 1.36 5.66
N LEU A 78 0.73 0.24 5.65
CA LEU A 78 1.59 -0.17 6.77
C LEU A 78 2.92 0.57 6.78
N ALA A 79 3.52 0.81 5.62
CA ALA A 79 4.86 1.39 5.52
C ALA A 79 4.89 2.92 5.61
N LEU A 80 3.91 3.62 5.04
CA LEU A 80 3.89 5.08 4.98
C LEU A 80 3.17 5.70 6.18
N SER A 81 3.67 6.86 6.60
CA SER A 81 2.97 7.74 7.53
C SER A 81 1.79 8.44 6.84
N PRO A 82 0.67 8.70 7.53
CA PRO A 82 -0.35 9.62 7.04
C PRO A 82 0.21 11.03 6.73
N GLU A 83 1.29 11.43 7.41
CA GLU A 83 2.00 12.70 7.23
C GLU A 83 3.21 12.58 6.27
N PHE A 84 3.29 11.49 5.49
CA PHE A 84 4.39 11.25 4.56
C PHE A 84 4.59 12.42 3.59
N VAL A 85 5.84 12.81 3.38
CA VAL A 85 6.24 13.83 2.42
C VAL A 85 7.23 13.25 1.40
N ASP A 86 6.82 13.24 0.15
CA ASP A 86 7.68 12.99 -1.00
C ASP A 86 8.52 14.25 -1.29
N ARG A 87 9.83 14.15 -1.08
CA ARG A 87 10.79 15.25 -1.24
C ARG A 87 11.32 15.37 -2.67
N THR A 88 11.00 14.41 -3.53
CA THR A 88 11.33 14.38 -4.95
C THR A 88 10.07 14.27 -5.81
N LEU A 89 8.96 14.81 -5.28
CA LEU A 89 7.62 14.71 -5.87
C LEU A 89 7.63 15.12 -7.35
N PRO A 90 7.33 14.19 -8.28
CA PRO A 90 7.24 14.51 -9.69
C PRO A 90 6.08 15.46 -9.99
N ASP A 91 6.25 16.32 -10.99
CA ASP A 91 5.22 17.25 -11.44
C ASP A 91 3.89 16.53 -11.74
N GLY A 92 2.80 17.04 -11.18
CA GLY A 92 1.46 16.48 -11.35
C GLY A 92 1.14 15.26 -10.48
N ARG A 93 2.09 14.72 -9.70
CA ARG A 93 1.82 13.66 -8.72
C ARG A 93 1.22 14.27 -7.43
N PRO A 94 0.16 13.69 -6.85
CA PRO A 94 -0.34 14.12 -5.54
C PRO A 94 0.71 13.91 -4.44
N GLN A 95 0.85 14.88 -3.53
CA GLN A 95 1.67 14.72 -2.33
C GLN A 95 1.03 13.71 -1.35
N GLY A 96 1.84 13.14 -0.45
CA GLY A 96 1.41 12.19 0.56
C GLY A 96 1.26 10.77 0.05
N PRO A 97 0.69 9.85 0.85
CA PRO A 97 0.58 8.43 0.49
C PRO A 97 -0.15 8.16 -0.83
N GLN A 98 -1.02 9.08 -1.28
CA GLN A 98 -1.75 8.95 -2.54
C GLN A 98 -0.83 9.02 -3.78
N GLY A 99 0.32 9.69 -3.68
CA GLY A 99 1.29 9.80 -4.76
C GLY A 99 1.82 8.44 -5.21
N PRO A 100 2.47 7.68 -4.33
CA PRO A 100 2.94 6.32 -4.63
C PRO A 100 1.83 5.36 -5.10
N LEU A 101 0.63 5.43 -4.52
CA LEU A 101 -0.51 4.60 -4.94
C LEU A 101 -0.89 4.87 -6.41
N THR A 102 -0.97 6.15 -6.78
CA THR A 102 -1.23 6.57 -8.17
C THR A 102 -0.12 6.10 -9.11
N ALA A 103 1.14 6.25 -8.69
CA ALA A 103 2.30 5.85 -9.49
C ALA A 103 2.35 4.34 -9.73
N SER A 104 2.19 3.52 -8.69
CA SER A 104 2.18 2.06 -8.80
C SER A 104 1.05 1.56 -9.71
N LYS A 105 -0.16 2.11 -9.57
CA LYS A 105 -1.29 1.80 -10.46
C LYS A 105 -1.01 2.17 -11.91
N GLY A 106 -0.46 3.37 -12.14
CA GLY A 106 -0.09 3.83 -13.48
C GLY A 106 0.98 2.96 -14.12
N PHE A 107 1.99 2.56 -13.34
CA PHE A 107 3.08 1.75 -13.86
C PHE A 107 2.64 0.32 -14.16
N ARG A 108 1.79 -0.29 -13.32
CA ARG A 108 1.19 -1.61 -13.58
C ARG A 108 0.20 -1.62 -14.75
N ALA A 109 -0.37 -0.48 -15.10
CA ALA A 109 -1.16 -0.36 -16.34
C ALA A 109 -0.28 -0.50 -17.60
N ALA A 110 1.01 -0.13 -17.51
CA ALA A 110 1.99 -0.35 -18.58
C ALA A 110 2.63 -1.74 -18.48
N VAL A 111 3.02 -2.17 -17.27
CA VAL A 111 3.74 -3.41 -16.99
C VAL A 111 2.92 -4.28 -16.01
N PRO A 112 1.90 -5.02 -16.48
CA PRO A 112 0.99 -5.77 -15.61
C PRO A 112 1.66 -6.86 -14.76
N ASP A 113 2.76 -7.43 -15.25
CA ASP A 113 3.58 -8.46 -14.59
C ASP A 113 4.77 -7.86 -13.82
N LEU A 114 4.70 -6.59 -13.42
CA LEU A 114 5.78 -5.91 -12.73
C LEU A 114 6.16 -6.62 -11.43
N HIS A 115 7.46 -6.91 -11.33
CA HIS A 115 8.15 -7.32 -10.12
C HIS A 115 9.08 -6.21 -9.63
N ALA A 116 9.29 -6.19 -8.31
CA ALA A 116 10.26 -5.34 -7.65
C ALA A 116 11.01 -6.12 -6.57
N GLU A 117 12.33 -6.05 -6.61
CA GLU A 117 13.24 -6.69 -5.65
C GLU A 117 14.10 -5.63 -4.94
N ILE A 118 14.70 -6.02 -3.81
CA ILE A 118 15.64 -5.18 -3.07
C ILE A 118 17.03 -5.75 -3.27
N ASP A 119 17.87 -5.03 -4.01
CA ASP A 119 19.27 -5.43 -4.19
C ASP A 119 20.10 -5.06 -2.96
N ASP A 120 20.01 -3.81 -2.51
CA ASP A 120 20.74 -3.32 -1.33
C ASP A 120 19.81 -2.60 -0.36
N LEU A 121 19.99 -2.88 0.93
CA LEU A 121 19.36 -2.14 2.02
C LEU A 121 20.40 -1.74 3.07
N VAL A 122 20.65 -0.44 3.18
CA VAL A 122 21.58 0.13 4.17
C VAL A 122 20.80 0.94 5.18
N VAL A 123 20.95 0.64 6.47
CA VAL A 123 20.23 1.34 7.56
C VAL A 123 21.21 1.99 8.53
N ALA A 124 20.97 3.27 8.80
CA ALA A 124 21.72 4.06 9.77
C ALA A 124 20.76 4.93 10.59
N GLY A 125 20.61 4.61 11.88
CA GLY A 125 19.68 5.29 12.78
C GLY A 125 18.24 5.22 12.29
N ASP A 126 17.65 6.38 11.98
CA ASP A 126 16.27 6.54 11.51
C ASP A 126 16.13 6.52 9.98
N ARG A 127 17.20 6.18 9.24
CA ARG A 127 17.21 6.22 7.77
C ARG A 127 17.50 4.87 7.14
N ALA A 128 16.92 4.66 5.96
CA ALA A 128 17.21 3.54 5.08
C ALA A 128 17.54 4.03 3.68
N SER A 129 18.68 3.61 3.12
CA SER A 129 18.96 3.69 1.69
C SER A 129 18.58 2.36 1.05
N VAL A 130 17.79 2.39 -0.01
CA VAL A 130 17.26 1.20 -0.67
C VAL A 130 17.58 1.26 -2.15
N HIS A 131 18.23 0.23 -2.67
CA HIS A 131 18.44 -0.01 -4.08
C HIS A 131 17.40 -1.05 -4.53
N LEU A 132 16.53 -0.64 -5.44
CA LEU A 132 15.43 -1.46 -5.96
C LEU A 132 15.71 -1.84 -7.41
N HIS A 133 15.37 -3.07 -7.76
CA HIS A 133 15.37 -3.56 -9.14
C HIS A 133 13.95 -3.87 -9.58
N PHE A 134 13.53 -3.28 -10.70
CA PHE A 134 12.21 -3.46 -11.28
C PHE A 134 12.31 -4.16 -12.64
N TYR A 135 11.48 -5.18 -12.85
CA TYR A 135 11.46 -5.91 -14.11
C TYR A 135 10.07 -6.45 -14.45
N GLY A 136 9.86 -6.72 -15.75
CA GLY A 136 8.61 -7.25 -16.30
C GLY A 136 8.54 -7.07 -17.81
N HIS A 137 7.32 -7.04 -18.35
CA HIS A 137 7.09 -6.87 -19.79
C HIS A 137 6.08 -5.76 -20.08
N PHE A 138 6.46 -4.83 -20.95
CA PHE A 138 5.57 -3.80 -21.45
C PHE A 138 4.53 -4.43 -22.38
N THR A 139 3.39 -4.82 -21.82
CA THR A 139 2.25 -5.43 -22.53
C THR A 139 0.98 -4.61 -22.40
N GLY A 140 0.97 -3.64 -21.48
CA GLY A 140 -0.12 -2.71 -21.26
C GLY A 140 0.06 -1.41 -22.05
N GLN A 141 -0.47 -0.32 -21.49
CA GLN A 141 -0.48 0.99 -22.14
C GLN A 141 0.31 2.00 -21.33
N PHE A 142 1.12 2.81 -22.01
CA PHE A 142 1.80 3.96 -21.43
C PHE A 142 1.58 5.18 -22.33
N GLN A 143 0.78 6.14 -21.87
CA GLN A 143 0.36 7.29 -22.68
C GLN A 143 -0.24 6.83 -24.03
N ASN A 144 0.33 7.27 -25.16
CA ASN A 144 -0.06 6.88 -26.51
C ASN A 144 0.67 5.62 -27.03
N LEU A 145 1.50 4.98 -26.20
CA LEU A 145 2.25 3.78 -26.56
C LEU A 145 1.51 2.52 -26.08
N GLN A 146 1.46 1.53 -26.97
CA GLN A 146 0.94 0.19 -26.68
C GLN A 146 2.13 -0.77 -26.60
N GLY A 147 2.25 -1.46 -25.47
CA GLY A 147 3.26 -2.48 -25.26
C GLY A 147 3.01 -3.72 -26.12
N SER A 148 4.09 -4.34 -26.57
CA SER A 148 4.08 -5.57 -27.38
C SER A 148 4.98 -6.66 -26.79
N GLY A 149 5.29 -6.57 -25.50
CA GLY A 149 6.13 -7.53 -24.77
C GLY A 149 7.60 -7.12 -24.63
N GLN A 150 7.94 -5.83 -24.82
CA GLN A 150 9.31 -5.35 -24.58
C GLN A 150 9.72 -5.62 -23.14
N LYS A 151 10.96 -6.10 -22.95
CA LYS A 151 11.52 -6.29 -21.61
C LYS A 151 11.66 -4.93 -20.92
N VAL A 152 11.15 -4.84 -19.70
CA VAL A 152 11.41 -3.75 -18.76
C VAL A 152 12.37 -4.25 -17.70
N ASP A 153 13.42 -3.48 -17.43
CA ASP A 153 14.53 -3.85 -16.54
C ASP A 153 15.30 -2.57 -16.13
N PHE A 154 15.00 -2.01 -14.97
CA PHE A 154 15.61 -0.76 -14.51
C PHE A 154 15.74 -0.71 -12.99
N GLN A 155 16.58 0.20 -12.50
CA GLN A 155 16.86 0.37 -11.08
C GLN A 155 16.25 1.66 -10.53
N ALA A 156 16.06 1.70 -9.21
CA ALA A 156 15.72 2.89 -8.46
C ALA A 156 16.49 2.96 -7.14
N PHE A 157 16.76 4.17 -6.67
CA PHE A 157 17.37 4.43 -5.39
C PHE A 157 16.50 5.34 -4.55
N ASP A 158 16.23 4.88 -3.34
CA ASP A 158 15.41 5.59 -2.38
C ASP A 158 16.19 5.84 -1.09
N LEU A 159 15.99 7.02 -0.50
CA LEU A 159 16.37 7.33 0.86
C LEU A 159 15.12 7.60 1.68
N TYR A 160 14.88 6.79 2.69
CA TYR A 160 13.77 6.95 3.63
C TYR A 160 14.23 7.58 4.93
N ARG A 161 13.40 8.44 5.51
CA ARG A 161 13.40 8.72 6.94
C ARG A 161 12.20 8.07 7.58
N VAL A 162 12.45 7.29 8.63
CA VAL A 162 11.46 6.49 9.35
C VAL A 162 11.26 7.04 10.76
N LYS A 163 10.02 7.19 11.17
CA LYS A 163 9.62 7.57 12.52
C LYS A 163 8.44 6.70 12.93
N ASP A 164 8.46 6.18 14.15
CA ASP A 164 7.38 5.35 14.71
C ASP A 164 7.00 4.17 13.79
N GLY A 165 8.02 3.53 13.20
CA GLY A 165 7.86 2.39 12.29
C GLY A 165 7.26 2.73 10.91
N ARG A 166 7.22 4.01 10.53
CA ARG A 166 6.65 4.46 9.25
C ARG A 166 7.56 5.44 8.53
N ILE A 167 7.59 5.38 7.21
CA ILE A 167 8.27 6.35 6.36
C ILE A 167 7.51 7.67 6.45
N VAL A 168 8.18 8.69 6.96
CA VAL A 168 7.64 10.05 7.06
C VAL A 168 8.18 10.95 5.96
N GLU A 169 9.33 10.61 5.36
CA GLU A 169 9.89 11.30 4.21
C GLU A 169 10.61 10.31 3.31
N ASN A 170 10.54 10.53 1.99
CA ASN A 170 11.45 9.89 1.05
C ASN A 170 12.07 10.89 0.06
N TRP A 171 13.23 10.50 -0.46
CA TRP A 171 13.82 11.00 -1.69
C TRP A 171 14.00 9.79 -2.59
N HIS A 172 13.68 9.89 -3.87
CA HIS A 172 13.78 8.78 -4.81
C HIS A 172 14.33 9.23 -6.16
N LEU A 173 15.03 8.31 -6.82
CA LEU A 173 15.54 8.46 -8.17
C LEU A 173 15.42 7.13 -8.91
N GLU A 174 14.56 7.10 -9.92
CA GLU A 174 14.46 5.99 -10.85
C GLU A 174 15.34 6.24 -12.08
N ASP A 175 15.88 5.17 -12.68
CA ASP A 175 16.50 5.23 -14.00
C ASP A 175 15.44 5.33 -15.11
N ASN A 176 14.75 6.48 -15.11
CA ASN A 176 13.68 6.78 -16.05
C ASN A 176 14.18 6.86 -17.49
N LEU A 177 15.46 7.17 -17.71
CA LEU A 177 16.02 7.18 -19.07
C LEU A 177 16.06 5.77 -19.65
N THR A 178 16.56 4.79 -18.88
CA THR A 178 16.55 3.38 -19.28
C THR A 178 15.11 2.89 -19.48
N LEU A 179 14.21 3.18 -18.53
CA LEU A 179 12.80 2.80 -18.64
C LEU A 179 12.14 3.37 -19.91
N LEU A 180 12.25 4.68 -20.16
CA LEU A 180 11.61 5.31 -21.31
C LEU A 180 12.17 4.84 -22.65
N LYS A 181 13.46 4.45 -22.70
CA LYS A 181 14.04 3.78 -23.87
C LYS A 181 13.45 2.39 -24.08
N GLN A 182 13.29 1.61 -23.01
CA GLN A 182 12.69 0.26 -23.07
C GLN A 182 11.21 0.28 -23.49
N LEU A 183 10.46 1.31 -23.08
CA LEU A 183 9.08 1.53 -23.50
C LEU A 183 8.96 2.08 -24.93
N GLY A 184 10.08 2.49 -25.56
CA GLY A 184 10.09 3.10 -26.89
C GLY A 184 9.61 4.56 -26.93
N ALA A 185 9.52 5.23 -25.76
CA ALA A 185 9.15 6.64 -25.66
C ALA A 185 10.29 7.58 -26.06
N ILE A 186 11.54 7.13 -25.88
CA ILE A 186 12.75 7.86 -26.26
C ILE A 186 13.61 6.98 -27.15
N LYS A 187 14.15 7.54 -28.24
CA LYS A 187 15.07 6.84 -29.13
C LYS A 187 16.45 6.65 -28.46
N PRO A 188 17.20 5.57 -28.80
CA PRO A 188 18.53 5.31 -28.24
C PRO A 188 19.49 6.49 -28.33
#